data_AF-A0A9D6EBE2-F1
#
_entry.id   AF-A0A9D6EBE2-F1
#
_cell.length_a   1.000
_cell.length_b   1.000
_cell.length_c   1.000
_cell.angle_alpha   90.00
_cell.angle_beta   90.00
_cell.angle_gamma   90.00
#
_symmetry.space_group_name_H-M   'P 1'
#
loop_
_entity.id
_entity.type
_entity.pdbx_description
1 polymer ?
#
loop_
_entity_poly.entity_id
_entity_poly.type
_entity_poly.pdbx_seq_one_letter_code
_entity_poly.pdbx_strand_id
1 'polypeptide(L)'
;GRHAGRDITIQDVFEAVGAHAAGRIDDAELDAIERAACPGAGACGGQFTANTMAMAFETMGISPLGSASVPAMDPARADVARQCGRLAVRLVEAGIRPREIVTRRSLENAITAVAASGGSTNAVLHLLAVAHEAKVPLELDDFDRIASRTPLLADLKPGGRFVAVDLYRAGGVGVLLRRLLDAGLIDGGALTVTSRTLADEIAQIAEVPGQQVVRRLDQPLKPTGGLAILRGTLAPDGCVVKLAGHERTHHRGPARVFDCEEDAFAAVKAGRIQAGDVVVIRYEGPKGGPGMREMLGVTAALVGAGLGDQVALVTDGRFSGATHGLMAGHVAPEAAVGGPIAALTDGDGVVFDIERRRLDVELKDGVLRERLKRWVPPPPRYANGALAKYARLVASASKGAVTA
;
A
#
# COMPACT_ATOMS: atom_id res chain seq x y z
N GLY A 1 1.89 -8.20 -19.36
CA GLY A 1 1.28 -8.60 -20.63
C GLY A 1 1.36 -7.49 -21.65
N ARG A 2 0.95 -7.74 -22.89
CA ARG A 2 0.78 -6.70 -23.91
C ARG A 2 -0.51 -6.93 -24.68
N HIS A 3 -1.33 -5.89 -24.82
CA HIS A 3 -2.60 -5.92 -25.55
C HIS A 3 -2.79 -4.61 -26.30
N ALA A 4 -3.29 -4.67 -27.55
CA ALA A 4 -3.49 -3.50 -28.41
C ALA A 4 -2.29 -2.51 -28.46
N GLY A 5 -1.07 -3.04 -28.45
CA GLY A 5 0.17 -2.24 -28.47
C GLY A 5 0.60 -1.64 -27.14
N ARG A 6 -0.19 -1.80 -26.06
CA ARG A 6 0.06 -1.26 -24.71
C ARG A 6 0.46 -2.35 -23.72
N ASP A 7 1.28 -1.98 -22.74
CA ASP A 7 1.64 -2.86 -21.64
C ASP A 7 0.53 -2.91 -20.60
N ILE A 8 0.06 -4.14 -20.34
CA ILE A 8 -1.05 -4.42 -19.40
C ILE A 8 -0.58 -5.34 -18.27
N THR A 9 -1.28 -5.27 -17.16
CA THR A 9 -1.02 -5.97 -15.90
C THR A 9 -2.33 -6.57 -15.36
N ILE A 10 -2.27 -7.25 -14.22
CA ILE A 10 -3.47 -7.77 -13.55
C ILE A 10 -4.47 -6.65 -13.17
N GLN A 11 -3.99 -5.42 -12.91
CA GLN A 11 -4.87 -4.28 -12.65
C GLN A 11 -5.79 -4.02 -13.84
N ASP A 12 -5.25 -4.05 -15.06
CA ASP A 12 -5.99 -3.79 -16.28
C ASP A 12 -7.10 -4.84 -16.51
N VAL A 13 -6.94 -6.07 -16.01
CA VAL A 13 -8.00 -7.10 -16.02
C VAL A 13 -9.16 -6.70 -15.12
N PHE A 14 -8.90 -6.20 -13.91
CA PHE A 14 -9.95 -5.77 -13.00
C PHE A 14 -10.69 -4.53 -13.53
N GLU A 15 -9.97 -3.58 -14.13
CA GLU A 15 -10.58 -2.44 -14.81
C GLU A 15 -11.42 -2.87 -16.02
N ALA A 16 -10.97 -3.88 -16.77
CA ALA A 16 -11.74 -4.46 -17.87
C ALA A 16 -13.06 -5.09 -17.39
N VAL A 17 -13.06 -5.81 -16.25
CA VAL A 17 -14.30 -6.33 -15.64
C VAL A 17 -15.27 -5.19 -15.30
N GLY A 18 -14.77 -4.08 -14.75
CA GLY A 18 -15.59 -2.89 -14.47
C GLY A 18 -16.14 -2.25 -15.75
N ALA A 19 -15.31 -2.12 -16.80
CA ALA A 19 -15.71 -1.57 -18.09
C ALA A 19 -16.74 -2.45 -18.82
N HIS A 20 -16.60 -3.78 -18.73
CA HIS A 20 -17.52 -4.77 -19.27
C HIS A 20 -18.88 -4.70 -18.58
N ALA A 21 -18.90 -4.66 -17.24
CA ALA A 21 -20.12 -4.51 -16.46
C ALA A 21 -20.89 -3.21 -16.77
N ALA A 22 -20.18 -2.15 -17.18
CA ALA A 22 -20.74 -0.89 -17.63
C ALA A 22 -21.09 -0.85 -19.14
N GLY A 23 -20.95 -1.97 -19.85
CA GLY A 23 -21.26 -2.07 -21.28
C GLY A 23 -20.30 -1.33 -22.20
N ARG A 24 -19.09 -0.99 -21.74
CA ARG A 24 -18.10 -0.23 -22.53
C ARG A 24 -17.18 -1.12 -23.36
N ILE A 25 -16.99 -2.37 -22.97
CA ILE A 25 -16.27 -3.40 -23.72
C ILE A 25 -17.13 -4.66 -23.80
N ASP A 26 -16.90 -5.49 -24.82
CA ASP A 26 -17.62 -6.75 -25.01
C ASP A 26 -16.88 -7.94 -24.39
N ASP A 27 -17.49 -9.13 -24.47
CA ASP A 27 -16.92 -10.38 -23.95
C ASP A 27 -15.59 -10.73 -24.63
N ALA A 28 -15.44 -10.40 -25.92
CA ALA A 28 -14.25 -10.73 -26.70
C ALA A 28 -13.04 -9.90 -26.27
N GLU A 29 -13.24 -8.59 -26.04
CA GLU A 29 -12.20 -7.71 -25.55
C GLU A 29 -11.79 -8.06 -24.11
N LEU A 30 -12.75 -8.43 -23.25
CA LEU A 30 -12.44 -8.89 -21.88
C LEU A 30 -11.58 -10.17 -21.89
N ASP A 31 -11.95 -11.17 -22.68
CA ASP A 31 -11.19 -12.43 -22.82
C ASP A 31 -9.79 -12.17 -23.40
N ALA A 32 -9.66 -11.25 -24.37
CA ALA A 32 -8.36 -10.87 -24.92
C ALA A 32 -7.43 -10.25 -23.87
N ILE A 33 -7.95 -9.34 -23.03
CA ILE A 33 -7.20 -8.71 -21.94
C ILE A 33 -6.79 -9.76 -20.90
N GLU A 34 -7.71 -10.64 -20.48
CA GLU A 34 -7.44 -11.72 -19.51
C GLU A 34 -6.27 -12.60 -19.96
N ARG A 35 -6.32 -13.09 -21.21
CA ARG A 35 -5.30 -13.99 -21.76
C ARG A 35 -3.94 -13.32 -21.91
N ALA A 36 -3.91 -12.01 -22.14
CA ALA A 36 -2.68 -11.28 -22.40
C ALA A 36 -2.01 -10.73 -21.12
N ALA A 37 -2.75 -10.48 -20.04
CA ALA A 37 -2.26 -9.76 -18.86
C ALA A 37 -1.11 -10.47 -18.13
N CYS A 38 -1.20 -11.80 -18.00
CA CYS A 38 -0.31 -12.64 -17.19
C CYS A 38 0.49 -13.64 -18.05
N PRO A 39 1.55 -13.19 -18.77
CA PRO A 39 2.24 -14.01 -19.76
C PRO A 39 3.17 -15.10 -19.18
N GLY A 40 3.33 -15.20 -17.86
CA GLY A 40 4.24 -16.16 -17.24
C GLY A 40 4.34 -16.00 -15.72
N ALA A 41 5.29 -16.71 -15.11
CA ALA A 41 5.51 -16.68 -13.67
C ALA A 41 6.10 -15.34 -13.20
N GLY A 42 5.72 -14.92 -11.99
CA GLY A 42 6.22 -13.72 -11.34
C GLY A 42 5.17 -13.08 -10.44
N ALA A 43 5.61 -12.12 -9.62
CA ALA A 43 4.70 -11.25 -8.88
C ALA A 43 4.05 -10.20 -9.80
N CYS A 44 3.05 -9.48 -9.30
CA CYS A 44 2.42 -8.38 -10.03
C CYS A 44 3.47 -7.33 -10.45
N GLY A 45 3.41 -6.86 -11.71
CA GLY A 45 4.46 -6.02 -12.28
C GLY A 45 4.52 -4.57 -11.80
N GLY A 46 3.43 -4.00 -11.28
CA GLY A 46 3.42 -2.64 -10.73
C GLY A 46 4.08 -2.54 -9.35
N GLN A 47 4.26 -1.33 -8.83
CA GLN A 47 4.72 -1.05 -7.47
C GLN A 47 3.64 -1.33 -6.41
N PHE A 48 3.04 -2.52 -6.50
CA PHE A 48 2.13 -3.09 -5.51
C PHE A 48 2.93 -3.66 -4.32
N THR A 49 2.25 -4.35 -3.40
CA THR A 49 2.85 -4.81 -2.14
C THR A 49 4.09 -5.69 -2.37
N ALA A 50 4.08 -6.59 -3.35
CA ALA A 50 5.22 -7.47 -3.62
C ALA A 50 6.50 -6.68 -3.95
N ASN A 51 6.47 -5.81 -4.96
CA ASN A 51 7.64 -5.02 -5.35
C ASN A 51 7.99 -3.94 -4.31
N THR A 52 6.98 -3.38 -3.63
CA THR A 52 7.20 -2.45 -2.52
C THR A 52 7.99 -3.11 -1.39
N MET A 53 7.58 -4.30 -0.95
CA MET A 53 8.24 -5.00 0.15
C MET A 53 9.59 -5.59 -0.27
N ALA A 54 9.73 -6.06 -1.51
CA ALA A 54 11.02 -6.46 -2.07
C ALA A 54 12.04 -5.32 -2.01
N MET A 55 11.67 -4.13 -2.52
CA MET A 55 12.49 -2.92 -2.43
C MET A 55 12.75 -2.51 -0.97
N ALA A 56 11.74 -2.57 -0.10
CA ALA A 56 11.90 -2.24 1.32
C ALA A 56 12.92 -3.17 2.00
N PHE A 57 12.94 -4.46 1.68
CA PHE A 57 13.90 -5.42 2.23
C PHE A 57 15.32 -5.28 1.67
N GLU A 58 15.47 -4.93 0.39
CA GLU A 58 16.77 -4.53 -0.15
C GLU A 58 17.29 -3.27 0.55
N THR A 59 16.42 -2.27 0.74
CA THR A 59 16.77 -0.99 1.37
C THR A 59 17.12 -1.14 2.86
N MET A 60 16.39 -2.01 3.57
CA MET A 60 16.67 -2.38 4.96
C MET A 60 17.98 -3.17 5.09
N GLY A 61 18.48 -3.73 3.98
CA GLY A 61 19.70 -4.52 3.96
C GLY A 61 19.51 -5.99 4.33
N ILE A 62 18.28 -6.48 4.51
CA ILE A 62 17.99 -7.91 4.79
C ILE A 62 17.94 -8.76 3.51
N SER A 63 17.94 -8.12 2.35
CA SER A 63 18.18 -8.74 1.04
C SER A 63 19.33 -8.01 0.33
N PRO A 64 20.16 -8.70 -0.48
CA PRO A 64 21.20 -8.03 -1.24
C PRO A 64 20.58 -7.01 -2.21
N LEU A 65 21.16 -5.82 -2.31
CA LEU A 65 20.65 -4.76 -3.18
C LEU A 65 20.64 -5.24 -4.65
N GLY A 66 19.50 -5.06 -5.34
CA GLY A 66 19.30 -5.50 -6.72
C GLY A 66 18.88 -6.97 -6.90
N SER A 67 18.94 -7.81 -5.86
CA SER A 67 18.60 -9.23 -5.97
C SER A 67 17.11 -9.49 -6.25
N ALA A 68 16.22 -8.69 -5.68
CA ALA A 68 14.78 -8.80 -5.84
C ALA A 68 14.28 -8.13 -7.12
N SER A 69 15.03 -7.18 -7.68
CA SER A 69 14.69 -6.50 -8.93
C SER A 69 14.78 -7.40 -10.19
N VAL A 70 15.54 -8.50 -10.14
CA VAL A 70 15.69 -9.41 -11.28
C VAL A 70 14.35 -10.10 -11.62
N PRO A 71 13.82 -9.96 -12.85
CA PRO A 71 12.54 -10.56 -13.22
C PRO A 71 12.52 -12.08 -13.04
N ALA A 72 11.35 -12.64 -12.72
CA ALA A 72 11.22 -14.05 -12.36
C ALA A 72 11.67 -15.02 -13.47
N MET A 73 11.44 -14.65 -14.74
CA MET A 73 11.83 -15.44 -15.91
C MET A 73 13.19 -15.04 -16.49
N ASP A 74 13.91 -14.11 -15.85
CA ASP A 74 15.25 -13.73 -16.28
C ASP A 74 16.25 -14.87 -15.98
N PRO A 75 17.11 -15.29 -16.94
CA PRO A 75 18.10 -16.34 -16.73
C PRO A 75 19.03 -16.08 -15.53
N ALA A 76 19.32 -14.82 -15.21
CA ALA A 76 20.17 -14.44 -14.08
C ALA A 76 19.54 -14.78 -12.71
N ARG A 77 18.23 -15.03 -12.64
CA ARG A 77 17.51 -15.33 -11.38
C ARG A 77 18.08 -16.55 -10.66
N ALA A 78 18.51 -17.56 -11.41
CA ALA A 78 19.13 -18.77 -10.83
C ALA A 78 20.49 -18.45 -10.18
N ASP A 79 21.27 -17.54 -10.77
CA ASP A 79 22.55 -17.13 -10.21
C ASP A 79 22.39 -16.28 -8.95
N VAL A 80 21.39 -15.38 -8.94
CA VAL A 80 21.02 -14.63 -7.73
C VAL A 80 20.69 -15.59 -6.58
N ALA A 81 19.89 -16.63 -6.83
CA ALA A 81 19.54 -17.62 -5.80
C ALA A 81 20.79 -18.34 -5.25
N ARG A 82 21.73 -18.75 -6.12
CA ARG A 82 23.00 -19.36 -5.70
C ARG A 82 23.87 -18.40 -4.89
N GLN A 83 23.91 -17.13 -5.27
CA GLN A 83 24.65 -16.09 -4.53
C GLN A 83 24.04 -15.87 -3.14
N CYS A 84 22.71 -15.79 -3.02
CA CYS A 84 22.02 -15.73 -1.73
C CYS A 84 22.34 -16.95 -0.84
N GLY A 85 22.41 -18.15 -1.41
CA GLY A 85 22.82 -19.35 -0.67
C GLY A 85 24.23 -19.25 -0.10
N ARG A 86 25.20 -18.78 -0.88
CA ARG A 86 26.58 -18.52 -0.39
C ARG A 86 26.61 -17.44 0.68
N LEU A 87 25.79 -16.40 0.51
CA LEU A 87 25.71 -15.30 1.46
C LEU A 87 25.17 -15.75 2.81
N ALA A 88 24.14 -16.60 2.82
CA ALA A 88 23.57 -17.15 4.03
C ALA A 88 24.61 -17.92 4.86
N VAL A 89 25.49 -18.70 4.21
CA VAL A 89 26.59 -19.39 4.91
C VAL A 89 27.56 -18.39 5.54
N ARG A 90 27.98 -17.35 4.80
CA ARG A 90 28.88 -16.32 5.32
C ARG A 90 28.30 -15.56 6.52
N LEU A 91 26.99 -15.28 6.50
CA LEU A 91 26.31 -14.62 7.62
C LEU A 91 26.35 -15.48 8.89
N VAL A 92 26.15 -16.80 8.75
CA VAL A 92 26.27 -17.75 9.87
C VAL A 92 27.71 -17.80 10.40
N GLU A 93 28.70 -17.87 9.51
CA GLU A 93 30.12 -17.87 9.88
C GLU A 93 30.55 -16.58 10.59
N ALA A 94 30.05 -15.43 10.12
CA ALA A 94 30.31 -14.12 10.71
C ALA A 94 29.46 -13.83 11.98
N GLY A 95 28.49 -14.70 12.30
CA GLY A 95 27.60 -14.52 13.45
C GLY A 95 26.60 -13.36 13.32
N ILE A 96 26.37 -12.84 12.11
CA ILE A 96 25.48 -11.70 11.85
C ILE A 96 24.02 -12.16 11.86
N ARG A 97 23.21 -11.56 12.73
CA ARG A 97 21.80 -11.91 12.95
C ARG A 97 20.87 -10.86 12.35
N PRO A 98 19.61 -11.21 12.02
CA PRO A 98 18.63 -10.26 11.49
C PRO A 98 18.47 -8.98 12.32
N ARG A 99 18.51 -9.04 13.65
CA ARG A 99 18.38 -7.86 14.52
C ARG A 99 19.57 -6.89 14.48
N GLU A 100 20.71 -7.32 13.94
CA GLU A 100 21.87 -6.43 13.70
C GLU A 100 21.68 -5.60 12.42
N ILE A 101 20.85 -6.10 11.50
CA ILE A 101 20.52 -5.45 10.22
C ILE A 101 19.23 -4.62 10.38
N VAL A 102 18.18 -5.26 10.90
CA VAL A 102 16.85 -4.65 11.15
C VAL A 102 16.90 -3.78 12.39
N THR A 103 17.39 -2.57 12.17
CA THR A 103 17.54 -1.51 13.16
C THR A 103 16.61 -0.33 12.83
N ARG A 104 16.47 0.62 13.76
CA ARG A 104 15.67 1.84 13.52
C ARG A 104 16.07 2.56 12.23
N ARG A 105 17.37 2.71 11.97
CA ARG A 105 17.88 3.35 10.73
C ARG A 105 17.46 2.59 9.47
N SER A 106 17.54 1.27 9.48
CA SER A 106 17.18 0.44 8.31
C SER A 106 15.68 0.51 8.01
N LEU A 107 14.84 0.60 9.04
CA LEU A 107 13.39 0.76 8.91
C LEU A 107 13.05 2.15 8.37
N GLU A 108 13.67 3.21 8.89
CA GLU A 108 13.46 4.57 8.35
C GLU A 108 13.93 4.69 6.89
N ASN A 109 15.04 4.02 6.52
CA ASN A 109 15.48 3.94 5.13
C ASN A 109 14.41 3.24 4.26
N ALA A 110 13.88 2.11 4.72
CA ALA A 110 12.83 1.38 4.01
C ALA A 110 11.56 2.23 3.83
N ILE A 111 11.11 2.94 4.86
CA ILE A 111 9.96 3.86 4.79
C ILE A 111 10.22 4.97 3.77
N THR A 112 11.44 5.52 3.75
CA THR A 112 11.83 6.56 2.79
C THR A 112 11.76 6.03 1.36
N ALA A 113 12.26 4.82 1.09
CA ALA A 113 12.15 4.20 -0.23
C ALA A 113 10.70 3.91 -0.65
N VAL A 114 9.86 3.46 0.30
CA VAL A 114 8.41 3.27 0.07
C VAL A 114 7.75 4.59 -0.32
N ALA A 115 8.00 5.66 0.43
CA ALA A 115 7.45 6.99 0.14
C ALA A 115 7.92 7.52 -1.22
N ALA A 116 9.22 7.39 -1.52
CA ALA A 116 9.83 7.91 -2.74
C ALA A 116 9.45 7.13 -4.01
N SER A 117 8.98 5.88 -3.87
CA SER A 117 8.55 5.06 -5.00
C SER A 117 7.03 5.04 -5.23
N GLY A 118 6.25 5.68 -4.35
CA GLY A 118 4.80 5.59 -4.40
C GLY A 118 4.29 4.19 -4.02
N GLY A 119 5.03 3.52 -3.14
CA GLY A 119 4.79 2.14 -2.73
C GLY A 119 3.42 1.92 -2.08
N SER A 120 3.07 0.64 -1.99
CA SER A 120 1.83 0.15 -1.39
C SER A 120 1.65 0.61 0.06
N THR A 121 0.43 1.03 0.42
CA THR A 121 0.05 1.35 1.82
C THR A 121 0.18 0.15 2.77
N ASN A 122 0.01 -1.08 2.25
CA ASN A 122 0.33 -2.32 2.98
C ASN A 122 1.75 -2.36 3.57
N ALA A 123 2.71 -1.62 3.01
CA ALA A 123 4.05 -1.53 3.60
C ALA A 123 4.04 -0.93 5.01
N VAL A 124 3.06 -0.08 5.35
CA VAL A 124 2.88 0.42 6.71
C VAL A 124 2.63 -0.74 7.69
N LEU A 125 1.69 -1.64 7.35
CA LEU A 125 1.39 -2.81 8.19
C LEU A 125 2.61 -3.72 8.33
N HIS A 126 3.24 -4.05 7.20
CA HIS A 126 4.35 -4.99 7.19
C HIS A 126 5.59 -4.44 7.90
N LEU A 127 5.92 -3.16 7.73
CA LEU A 127 7.08 -2.57 8.39
C LEU A 127 6.86 -2.39 9.91
N LEU A 128 5.62 -2.07 10.35
CA LEU A 128 5.27 -2.11 11.77
C LEU A 128 5.41 -3.53 12.35
N ALA A 129 4.95 -4.55 11.63
CA ALA A 129 5.09 -5.95 12.05
C ALA A 129 6.56 -6.41 12.10
N VAL A 130 7.37 -6.07 11.09
CA VAL A 130 8.81 -6.35 11.07
C VAL A 130 9.51 -5.66 12.24
N ALA A 131 9.17 -4.41 12.53
CA ALA A 131 9.71 -3.67 13.66
C ALA A 131 9.34 -4.33 15.00
N HIS A 132 8.09 -4.77 15.15
CA HIS A 132 7.63 -5.53 16.33
C HIS A 132 8.45 -6.80 16.55
N GLU A 133 8.63 -7.64 15.53
CA GLU A 133 9.43 -8.88 15.60
C GLU A 133 10.92 -8.62 15.88
N ALA A 134 11.45 -7.55 15.29
CA ALA A 134 12.82 -7.10 15.52
C ALA A 134 13.01 -6.45 16.90
N LYS A 135 11.91 -6.17 17.64
CA LYS A 135 11.89 -5.41 18.90
C LYS A 135 12.44 -3.99 18.75
N VAL A 136 12.13 -3.35 17.63
CA VAL A 136 12.50 -1.96 17.32
C VAL A 136 11.24 -1.09 17.45
N PRO A 137 11.26 -0.01 18.24
CA PRO A 137 10.15 0.94 18.28
C PRO A 137 9.92 1.57 16.90
N LEU A 138 8.70 1.45 16.41
CA LEU A 138 8.22 2.09 15.18
C LEU A 138 6.72 2.36 15.34
N GLU A 139 6.31 3.59 15.08
CA GLU A 139 4.92 4.01 15.23
C GLU A 139 4.36 4.53 13.91
N LEU A 140 3.04 4.63 13.83
CA LEU A 140 2.36 5.10 12.62
C LEU A 140 2.83 6.51 12.22
N ASP A 141 3.08 7.39 13.19
CA ASP A 141 3.48 8.78 12.96
C ASP A 141 4.90 8.90 12.34
N ASP A 142 5.73 7.86 12.46
CA ASP A 142 7.04 7.83 11.79
C ASP A 142 6.90 7.82 10.27
N PHE A 143 5.87 7.14 9.75
CA PHE A 143 5.60 7.08 8.32
C PHE A 143 5.23 8.45 7.77
N ASP A 144 4.38 9.21 8.47
CA ASP A 144 3.97 10.54 8.02
C ASP A 144 5.12 11.55 8.08
N ARG A 145 5.89 11.53 9.17
CA ARG A 145 7.08 12.37 9.35
C ARG A 145 8.09 12.14 8.22
N ILE A 146 8.33 10.88 7.84
CA ILE A 146 9.26 10.53 6.77
C ILE A 146 8.67 10.85 5.40
N ALA A 147 7.43 10.46 5.12
CA ALA A 147 6.79 10.70 3.83
C ALA A 147 6.64 12.19 3.52
N SER A 148 6.37 13.03 4.52
CA SER A 148 6.19 14.48 4.36
C SER A 148 7.45 15.22 3.90
N ARG A 149 8.64 14.65 4.13
CA ARG A 149 9.94 15.23 3.70
C ARG A 149 10.58 14.50 2.51
N THR A 150 9.95 13.44 2.01
CA THR A 150 10.53 12.58 0.99
C THR A 150 9.84 12.83 -0.35
N PRO A 151 10.53 13.29 -1.40
CA PRO A 151 9.91 13.51 -2.70
C PRO A 151 9.53 12.18 -3.37
N LEU A 152 8.44 12.18 -4.13
CA LEU A 152 8.06 11.06 -4.98
C LEU A 152 8.90 11.10 -6.27
N LEU A 153 9.75 10.09 -6.47
CA LEU A 153 10.73 10.04 -7.55
C LEU A 153 10.48 8.93 -8.58
N ALA A 154 9.92 7.78 -8.17
CA ALA A 154 9.70 6.68 -9.12
C ALA A 154 8.36 6.82 -9.85
N ASP A 155 8.41 6.78 -11.18
CA ASP A 155 7.25 6.89 -12.08
C ASP A 155 6.67 5.51 -12.38
N LEU A 156 6.19 4.84 -11.33
CA LEU A 156 5.73 3.45 -11.39
C LEU A 156 4.21 3.33 -11.28
N LYS A 157 3.62 2.45 -12.10
CA LYS A 157 2.25 1.97 -11.92
C LYS A 157 2.08 1.51 -10.47
N PRO A 158 0.96 1.82 -9.82
CA PRO A 158 -0.28 2.31 -10.43
C PRO A 158 -0.41 3.84 -10.49
N GLY A 159 0.48 4.60 -9.84
CA GLY A 159 0.42 6.08 -9.85
C GLY A 159 1.17 6.73 -11.02
N GLY A 160 1.99 5.96 -11.73
CA GLY A 160 2.85 6.41 -12.82
C GLY A 160 2.77 5.49 -14.05
N ARG A 161 3.78 5.59 -14.93
CA ARG A 161 3.78 5.00 -16.27
C ARG A 161 4.45 3.63 -16.37
N PHE A 162 5.52 3.41 -15.63
CA PHE A 162 6.42 2.27 -15.80
C PHE A 162 6.10 1.11 -14.84
N VAL A 163 6.66 -0.08 -15.09
CA VAL A 163 6.54 -1.24 -14.20
C VAL A 163 7.90 -1.65 -13.60
N ALA A 164 7.92 -2.61 -12.67
CA ALA A 164 9.13 -3.03 -11.97
C ALA A 164 10.24 -3.54 -12.90
N VAL A 165 9.89 -4.13 -14.06
CA VAL A 165 10.87 -4.53 -15.09
C VAL A 165 11.59 -3.32 -15.67
N ASP A 166 10.92 -2.18 -15.83
CA ASP A 166 11.54 -0.97 -16.32
C ASP A 166 12.47 -0.37 -15.26
N LEU A 167 12.08 -0.43 -13.98
CA LEU A 167 12.97 -0.05 -12.88
C LEU A 167 14.24 -0.91 -12.87
N TYR A 168 14.09 -2.23 -13.03
CA TYR A 168 15.23 -3.14 -13.16
C TYR A 168 16.15 -2.72 -14.32
N ARG A 169 15.59 -2.47 -15.50
CA ARG A 169 16.33 -2.01 -16.69
C ARG A 169 16.97 -0.63 -16.50
N ALA A 170 16.43 0.23 -15.64
CA ALA A 170 16.99 1.55 -15.34
C ALA A 170 18.22 1.51 -14.41
N GLY A 171 18.52 0.35 -13.80
CA GLY A 171 19.56 0.18 -12.78
C GLY A 171 19.02 -0.29 -11.42
N GLY A 172 17.72 -0.57 -11.33
CA GLY A 172 17.06 -1.13 -10.16
C GLY A 172 16.82 -0.12 -9.03
N VAL A 173 16.45 -0.66 -7.87
CA VAL A 173 16.20 0.09 -6.62
C VAL A 173 17.39 0.96 -6.23
N GLY A 174 18.61 0.52 -6.52
CA GLY A 174 19.83 1.25 -6.21
C GLY A 174 19.89 2.67 -6.80
N VAL A 175 19.27 2.92 -7.95
CA VAL A 175 19.20 4.26 -8.56
C VAL A 175 18.35 5.19 -7.69
N LEU A 176 17.22 4.71 -7.18
CA LEU A 176 16.38 5.46 -6.25
C LEU A 176 17.13 5.75 -4.96
N LEU A 177 17.78 4.74 -4.39
CA LEU A 177 18.54 4.89 -3.14
C LEU A 177 19.72 5.84 -3.28
N ARG A 178 20.40 5.86 -4.43
CA ARG A 178 21.44 6.86 -4.72
C ARG A 178 20.92 8.28 -4.56
N ARG A 179 19.78 8.60 -5.20
CA ARG A 179 19.18 9.94 -5.10
C ARG A 179 18.78 10.27 -3.67
N LEU A 180 18.21 9.32 -2.94
CA LEU A 180 17.84 9.53 -1.54
C LEU A 180 19.07 9.73 -0.63
N LEU A 181 20.17 9.03 -0.90
CA LEU A 181 21.44 9.18 -0.19
C LEU A 181 22.05 10.56 -0.47
N ASP A 182 22.10 10.98 -1.73
CA ASP A 182 22.63 12.28 -2.14
C ASP A 182 21.83 13.45 -1.52
N ALA A 183 20.53 13.24 -1.29
CA ALA A 183 19.64 14.19 -0.61
C ALA A 183 19.72 14.14 0.93
N GLY A 184 20.51 13.22 1.52
CA GLY A 184 20.60 13.01 2.96
C GLY A 184 19.30 12.49 3.59
N LEU A 185 18.44 11.83 2.82
CA LEU A 185 17.14 11.32 3.28
C LEU A 185 17.21 9.90 3.84
N ILE A 186 18.28 9.16 3.54
CA ILE A 186 18.55 7.83 4.10
C ILE A 186 19.93 7.78 4.78
N ASP A 187 20.05 6.93 5.79
CA ASP A 187 21.31 6.64 6.49
C ASP A 187 22.09 5.56 5.75
N GLY A 188 23.14 5.96 5.04
CA GLY A 188 24.04 5.06 4.30
C GLY A 188 24.86 4.12 5.20
N GLY A 189 24.97 4.39 6.50
CA GLY A 189 25.71 3.57 7.47
C GLY A 189 24.94 2.37 8.01
N ALA A 190 23.77 2.05 7.45
CA ALA A 190 23.05 0.82 7.78
C ALA A 190 23.82 -0.42 7.30
N LEU A 191 23.98 -1.42 8.18
CA LEU A 191 24.58 -2.71 7.84
C LEU A 191 23.65 -3.50 6.93
N THR A 192 24.22 -4.24 5.97
CA THR A 192 23.46 -5.11 5.07
C THR A 192 23.94 -6.57 5.18
N VAL A 193 23.18 -7.50 4.58
CA VAL A 193 23.50 -8.94 4.53
C VAL A 193 24.84 -9.26 3.88
N THR A 194 25.46 -8.33 3.16
CA THR A 194 26.81 -8.49 2.56
C THR A 194 27.94 -8.14 3.52
N SER A 195 27.61 -7.75 4.75
CA SER A 195 28.53 -7.15 5.73
C SER A 195 29.08 -5.78 5.32
N ARG A 196 28.55 -5.17 4.25
CA ARG A 196 28.86 -3.80 3.84
C ARG A 196 27.79 -2.83 4.31
N THR A 197 28.12 -1.53 4.28
CA THR A 197 27.14 -0.49 4.52
C THR A 197 26.22 -0.32 3.31
N LEU A 198 25.02 0.23 3.51
CA LEU A 198 24.11 0.55 2.42
C LEU A 198 24.75 1.53 1.43
N ALA A 199 25.57 2.48 1.88
CA ALA A 199 26.32 3.39 1.00
C ALA A 199 27.29 2.64 0.10
N ASP A 200 28.00 1.63 0.61
CA ASP A 200 28.89 0.78 -0.17
C ASP A 200 28.14 -0.04 -1.22
N GLU A 201 26.94 -0.54 -0.89
CA GLU A 201 26.07 -1.22 -1.85
C GLU A 201 25.65 -0.28 -2.98
N ILE A 202 25.18 0.92 -2.63
CA ILE A 202 24.74 1.92 -3.60
C ILE A 202 25.94 2.35 -4.49
N ALA A 203 27.17 2.40 -3.96
CA ALA A 203 28.42 2.67 -4.71
C ALA A 203 28.64 1.76 -5.91
N GLN A 204 28.07 0.56 -5.92
CA GLN A 204 28.24 -0.41 -7.01
C GLN A 204 27.15 -0.33 -8.09
N ILE A 205 26.15 0.53 -7.91
CA ILE A 205 25.02 0.62 -8.81
C ILE A 205 25.35 1.52 -10.00
N ALA A 206 25.13 1.00 -11.21
CA ALA A 206 25.21 1.75 -12.45
C ALA A 206 23.81 2.21 -12.88
N GLU A 207 23.60 3.53 -12.98
CA GLU A 207 22.41 4.11 -13.60
C GLU A 207 22.52 4.02 -15.13
N VAL A 208 21.44 3.59 -15.78
CA VAL A 208 21.39 3.58 -17.25
C VAL A 208 21.15 5.01 -17.76
N PRO A 209 22.04 5.55 -18.62
CA PRO A 209 21.88 6.91 -19.15
C PRO A 209 20.54 7.12 -19.85
N GLY A 210 19.86 8.22 -19.51
CA GLY A 210 18.60 8.59 -20.13
C GLY A 210 17.37 7.81 -19.65
N GLN A 211 17.50 6.96 -18.62
CA GLN A 211 16.34 6.33 -17.99
C GLN A 211 15.35 7.38 -17.47
N GLN A 212 14.05 7.07 -17.55
CA GLN A 212 12.97 7.98 -17.14
C GLN A 212 12.17 7.47 -15.94
N VAL A 213 12.52 6.30 -15.41
CA VAL A 213 11.76 5.58 -14.38
C VAL A 213 11.97 6.22 -13.01
N VAL A 214 13.22 6.58 -12.68
CA VAL A 214 13.57 7.29 -11.45
C VAL A 214 13.89 8.74 -11.80
N ARG A 215 13.05 9.65 -11.35
CA ARG A 215 13.20 11.08 -11.59
C ARG A 215 14.37 11.68 -10.81
N ARG A 216 14.89 12.79 -11.31
CA ARG A 216 15.90 13.59 -10.63
C ARG A 216 15.29 14.30 -9.43
N LEU A 217 16.12 14.58 -8.41
CA LEU A 217 15.71 15.28 -7.18
C LEU A 217 15.15 16.69 -7.44
N ASP A 218 15.64 17.38 -8.47
CA ASP A 218 15.20 18.72 -8.88
C ASP A 218 13.91 18.71 -9.71
N GLN A 219 13.45 17.54 -10.15
CA GLN A 219 12.24 17.37 -10.93
C GLN A 219 11.42 16.16 -10.44
N PRO A 220 11.03 16.11 -9.16
CA PRO A 220 10.26 15.00 -8.62
C PRO A 220 8.85 14.99 -9.23
N LEU A 221 8.15 13.86 -9.13
CA LEU A 221 6.72 13.79 -9.46
C LEU A 221 5.91 14.61 -8.47
N LYS A 222 6.28 14.56 -7.19
CA LYS A 222 5.71 15.36 -6.10
C LYS A 222 6.77 15.75 -5.09
N PRO A 223 6.62 16.92 -4.43
CA PRO A 223 7.54 17.34 -3.38
C PRO A 223 7.45 16.47 -2.11
N THR A 224 6.36 15.72 -1.94
CA THR A 224 6.10 14.83 -0.81
C THR A 224 5.83 13.40 -1.27
N GLY A 225 5.86 12.46 -0.33
CA GLY A 225 5.82 11.03 -0.60
C GLY A 225 4.45 10.54 -1.06
N GLY A 226 4.41 9.31 -1.57
CA GLY A 226 3.20 8.71 -2.13
C GLY A 226 2.14 8.24 -1.12
N LEU A 227 2.30 8.51 0.17
CA LEU A 227 1.34 8.16 1.23
C LEU A 227 1.31 9.23 2.34
N ALA A 228 0.24 9.25 3.12
CA ALA A 228 0.11 10.05 4.33
C ALA A 228 -0.66 9.28 5.40
N ILE A 229 -0.43 9.65 6.66
CA ILE A 229 -1.22 9.16 7.80
C ILE A 229 -2.21 10.24 8.20
N LEU A 230 -3.49 9.90 8.26
CA LEU A 230 -4.50 10.81 8.78
C LEU A 230 -4.98 10.35 10.15
N ARG A 231 -5.29 11.30 11.01
CA ARG A 231 -5.98 11.08 12.29
C ARG A 231 -7.26 11.88 12.34
N GLY A 232 -8.17 11.57 13.24
CA GLY A 232 -9.31 12.45 13.47
C GLY A 232 -10.42 11.76 14.22
N THR A 233 -11.59 12.39 14.22
CA THR A 233 -12.77 11.85 14.90
C THR A 233 -13.19 10.49 14.35
N LEU A 234 -12.95 10.22 13.07
CA LEU A 234 -13.26 8.92 12.45
C LEU A 234 -12.15 7.87 12.62
N ALA A 235 -10.90 8.31 12.65
CA ALA A 235 -9.71 7.44 12.77
C ALA A 235 -8.78 7.93 13.90
N PRO A 236 -9.16 7.79 15.17
CA PRO A 236 -8.39 8.35 16.29
C PRO A 236 -7.01 7.68 16.44
N ASP A 237 -6.92 6.37 16.17
CA ASP A 237 -5.64 5.64 16.20
C ASP A 237 -4.87 5.76 14.86
N GLY A 238 -5.49 6.41 13.87
CA GLY A 238 -4.92 6.71 12.57
C GLY A 238 -5.49 5.84 11.44
N CYS A 239 -5.22 6.27 10.21
CA CYS A 239 -5.49 5.54 8.97
C CYS A 239 -4.45 5.92 7.91
N VAL A 240 -4.37 5.15 6.83
CA VAL A 240 -3.38 5.35 5.76
C VAL A 240 -4.08 5.76 4.48
N VAL A 241 -3.59 6.82 3.84
CA VAL A 241 -4.05 7.29 2.53
C VAL A 241 -2.91 7.24 1.52
N LYS A 242 -3.23 6.82 0.30
CA LYS A 242 -2.30 6.86 -0.84
C LYS A 242 -2.44 8.20 -1.57
N LEU A 243 -1.31 8.87 -1.80
CA LEU A 243 -1.23 10.17 -2.49
C LEU A 243 -0.53 10.09 -3.87
N ALA A 244 0.13 8.97 -4.15
CA ALA A 244 0.70 8.71 -5.48
C ALA A 244 -0.41 8.56 -6.53
N GLY A 245 -0.31 9.31 -7.63
CA GLY A 245 -1.28 9.29 -8.72
C GLY A 245 -2.56 10.11 -8.48
N HIS A 246 -2.60 10.98 -7.45
CA HIS A 246 -3.81 11.72 -7.10
C HIS A 246 -3.54 13.12 -6.52
N GLU A 247 -4.20 14.16 -7.04
CA GLU A 247 -3.96 15.57 -6.64
C GLU A 247 -4.95 16.14 -5.62
N ARG A 248 -6.08 15.48 -5.33
CA ARG A 248 -7.06 16.05 -4.41
C ARG A 248 -6.54 16.00 -2.97
N THR A 249 -6.47 17.16 -2.34
CA THR A 249 -6.08 17.30 -0.93
C THR A 249 -7.26 17.45 0.02
N HIS A 250 -8.47 17.66 -0.51
CA HIS A 250 -9.68 17.83 0.29
C HIS A 250 -10.90 17.18 -0.37
N HIS A 251 -11.70 16.46 0.41
CA HIS A 251 -12.98 15.90 -0.02
C HIS A 251 -13.98 15.96 1.13
N ARG A 252 -15.22 16.34 0.82
CA ARG A 252 -16.31 16.46 1.78
C ARG A 252 -17.59 15.95 1.14
N GLY A 253 -18.27 15.02 1.81
CA GLY A 253 -19.43 14.37 1.24
C GLY A 253 -20.27 13.60 2.25
N PRO A 254 -21.52 13.27 1.90
CA PRO A 254 -22.36 12.40 2.72
C PRO A 254 -21.83 10.96 2.69
N ALA A 255 -21.85 10.28 3.83
CA ALA A 255 -21.48 8.88 3.94
C ALA A 255 -22.51 7.97 3.27
N ARG A 256 -22.03 6.95 2.56
CA ARG A 256 -22.78 5.76 2.11
C ARG A 256 -22.17 4.55 2.80
N VAL A 257 -22.86 4.01 3.79
CA VAL A 257 -22.31 3.06 4.76
C VAL A 257 -22.72 1.63 4.41
N PHE A 258 -21.72 0.76 4.31
CA PHE A 258 -21.87 -0.66 4.00
C PHE A 258 -21.12 -1.51 5.04
N ASP A 259 -21.74 -2.61 5.46
CA ASP A 259 -21.18 -3.54 6.46
C ASP A 259 -20.32 -4.66 5.83
N CYS A 260 -20.23 -4.68 4.49
CA CYS A 260 -19.33 -5.55 3.72
C CYS A 260 -19.02 -4.98 2.33
N GLU A 261 -17.96 -5.48 1.69
CA GLU A 261 -17.57 -5.09 0.32
C GLU A 261 -18.67 -5.41 -0.70
N GLU A 262 -19.32 -6.56 -0.54
CA GLU A 262 -20.30 -7.10 -1.47
C GLU A 262 -21.52 -6.17 -1.60
N ASP A 263 -22.00 -5.60 -0.51
CA ASP A 263 -23.11 -4.64 -0.51
C ASP A 263 -22.72 -3.31 -1.18
N ALA A 264 -21.50 -2.84 -0.91
CA ALA A 264 -20.97 -1.64 -1.55
C ALA A 264 -20.84 -1.83 -3.07
N PHE A 265 -20.31 -2.97 -3.50
CA PHE A 265 -20.22 -3.35 -4.92
C PHE A 265 -21.61 -3.40 -5.58
N ALA A 266 -22.59 -4.03 -4.93
CA ALA A 266 -23.95 -4.09 -5.44
C ALA A 266 -24.59 -2.69 -5.55
N ALA A 267 -24.30 -1.77 -4.62
CA ALA A 267 -24.76 -0.38 -4.70
C ALA A 267 -24.15 0.40 -5.87
N VAL A 268 -22.85 0.22 -6.13
CA VAL A 268 -22.17 0.82 -7.30
C VAL A 268 -22.80 0.31 -8.59
N LYS A 269 -22.97 -1.01 -8.73
CA LYS A 269 -23.57 -1.63 -9.92
C LYS A 269 -25.01 -1.16 -10.17
N ALA A 270 -25.77 -0.91 -9.10
CA ALA A 270 -27.13 -0.39 -9.17
C ALA A 270 -27.22 1.13 -9.38
N GLY A 271 -26.09 1.84 -9.55
CA GLY A 271 -26.07 3.29 -9.74
C GLY A 271 -26.52 4.08 -8.50
N ARG A 272 -26.40 3.51 -7.30
CA ARG A 272 -26.82 4.15 -6.04
C ARG A 272 -25.75 5.06 -5.41
N ILE A 273 -24.53 5.05 -5.96
CA ILE A 273 -23.43 5.93 -5.54
C ILE A 273 -23.40 7.15 -6.47
N GLN A 274 -23.30 8.33 -5.88
CA GLN A 274 -23.29 9.61 -6.59
C GLN A 274 -21.92 10.29 -6.48
N ALA A 275 -21.62 11.18 -7.42
CA ALA A 275 -20.44 12.04 -7.34
C ALA A 275 -20.47 12.87 -6.04
N GLY A 276 -19.34 12.91 -5.33
CA GLY A 276 -19.23 13.57 -4.02
C GLY A 276 -19.60 12.69 -2.83
N ASP A 277 -20.11 11.47 -3.02
CA ASP A 277 -20.35 10.54 -1.90
C ASP A 277 -19.01 10.07 -1.27
N VAL A 278 -19.06 9.78 0.04
CA VAL A 278 -18.00 9.06 0.74
C VAL A 278 -18.47 7.63 1.01
N VAL A 279 -17.93 6.66 0.27
CA VAL A 279 -18.26 5.24 0.41
C VAL A 279 -17.52 4.67 1.61
N VAL A 280 -18.25 4.28 2.65
CA VAL A 280 -17.70 3.72 3.88
C VAL A 280 -17.99 2.23 3.90
N ILE A 281 -16.94 1.41 3.94
CA ILE A 281 -17.04 -0.05 4.00
C ILE A 281 -16.40 -0.50 5.31
N ARG A 282 -17.20 -1.01 6.25
CA ARG A 282 -16.75 -1.35 7.60
C ARG A 282 -16.92 -2.84 7.89
N TYR A 283 -16.35 -3.27 9.01
CA TYR A 283 -16.25 -4.69 9.40
C TYR A 283 -15.37 -5.50 8.42
N GLU A 284 -14.42 -4.84 7.77
CA GLU A 284 -13.43 -5.46 6.90
C GLU A 284 -12.02 -5.44 7.50
N GLY A 285 -11.88 -4.92 8.72
CA GLY A 285 -10.65 -4.89 9.50
C GLY A 285 -10.14 -6.26 9.96
N PRO A 286 -9.05 -6.29 10.77
CA PRO A 286 -8.44 -7.53 11.25
C PRO A 286 -9.44 -8.47 11.93
N LYS A 287 -10.30 -7.99 12.83
CA LYS A 287 -11.26 -8.83 13.56
C LYS A 287 -12.61 -8.92 12.88
N GLY A 288 -13.05 -7.85 12.22
CA GLY A 288 -14.34 -7.81 11.53
C GLY A 288 -14.39 -8.67 10.28
N GLY A 289 -13.31 -8.65 9.50
CA GLY A 289 -13.26 -9.21 8.16
C GLY A 289 -13.34 -10.73 8.07
N PRO A 290 -12.24 -11.46 8.34
CA PRO A 290 -11.59 -11.63 9.65
C PRO A 290 -10.05 -11.64 9.52
N GLY A 291 -9.53 -10.82 8.61
CA GLY A 291 -8.14 -10.88 8.15
C GLY A 291 -7.68 -9.60 7.47
N MET A 292 -8.44 -8.52 7.63
CA MET A 292 -8.20 -7.24 6.98
C MET A 292 -8.19 -7.37 5.45
N ARG A 293 -9.36 -7.59 4.81
CA ARG A 293 -9.44 -7.89 3.37
C ARG A 293 -8.89 -6.74 2.52
N GLU A 294 -8.27 -7.08 1.38
CA GLU A 294 -7.86 -6.10 0.37
C GLU A 294 -8.92 -6.02 -0.72
N MET A 295 -9.73 -4.98 -0.66
CA MET A 295 -10.87 -4.77 -1.53
C MET A 295 -10.41 -4.15 -2.85
N LEU A 296 -10.87 -4.74 -3.95
CA LEU A 296 -10.57 -4.32 -5.32
C LEU A 296 -11.82 -4.32 -6.20
N GLY A 297 -12.83 -5.13 -5.86
CA GLY A 297 -14.04 -5.21 -6.68
C GLY A 297 -14.80 -3.89 -6.70
N VAL A 298 -15.03 -3.31 -5.51
CA VAL A 298 -15.74 -2.01 -5.38
C VAL A 298 -14.99 -0.87 -6.06
N THR A 299 -13.66 -0.88 -6.00
CA THR A 299 -12.85 0.20 -6.52
C THR A 299 -12.77 0.17 -8.04
N ALA A 300 -12.56 -1.01 -8.62
CA ALA A 300 -12.64 -1.22 -10.07
C ALA A 300 -14.03 -0.90 -10.62
N ALA A 301 -15.09 -1.25 -9.89
CA ALA A 301 -16.47 -0.91 -10.28
C ALA A 301 -16.71 0.60 -10.32
N LEU A 302 -16.19 1.37 -9.36
CA LEU A 302 -16.31 2.83 -9.35
C LEU A 302 -15.58 3.48 -10.53
N VAL A 303 -14.38 3.01 -10.88
CA VAL A 303 -13.65 3.46 -12.09
C VAL A 303 -14.42 3.07 -13.36
N GLY A 304 -14.92 1.83 -13.41
CA GLY A 304 -15.81 1.31 -14.46
C GLY A 304 -17.17 2.02 -14.55
N ALA A 305 -17.59 2.75 -13.51
CA ALA A 305 -18.76 3.63 -13.53
C ALA A 305 -18.42 5.10 -13.86
N GLY A 306 -17.13 5.45 -13.97
CA GLY A 306 -16.69 6.84 -14.22
C GLY A 306 -16.68 7.73 -12.97
N LEU A 307 -16.78 7.11 -11.78
CA LEU A 307 -16.85 7.79 -10.48
C LEU A 307 -15.50 7.81 -9.73
N GLY A 308 -14.45 7.16 -10.25
CA GLY A 308 -13.17 6.97 -9.55
C GLY A 308 -12.57 8.25 -8.97
N ASP A 309 -12.58 9.34 -9.73
CA ASP A 309 -12.08 10.65 -9.26
C ASP A 309 -13.18 11.50 -8.60
N GLN A 310 -14.41 11.04 -8.49
CA GLN A 310 -15.55 11.84 -8.01
C GLN A 310 -15.98 11.48 -6.59
N VAL A 311 -15.60 10.31 -6.09
CA VAL A 311 -15.94 9.83 -4.74
C VAL A 311 -14.69 9.68 -3.86
N ALA A 312 -14.88 9.50 -2.57
CA ALA A 312 -13.85 9.03 -1.66
C ALA A 312 -14.26 7.71 -1.02
N LEU A 313 -13.28 6.90 -0.60
CA LEU A 313 -13.54 5.64 0.11
C LEU A 313 -12.89 5.61 1.49
N VAL A 314 -13.59 5.00 2.45
CA VAL A 314 -13.12 4.79 3.82
C VAL A 314 -13.34 3.34 4.21
N THR A 315 -12.34 2.69 4.81
CA THR A 315 -12.50 1.35 5.37
C THR A 315 -11.57 1.07 6.55
N ASP A 316 -12.03 0.22 7.46
CA ASP A 316 -11.19 -0.43 8.47
C ASP A 316 -10.38 -1.62 7.91
N GLY A 317 -10.70 -2.09 6.69
CA GLY A 317 -9.92 -3.03 5.91
C GLY A 317 -8.79 -2.39 5.10
N ARG A 318 -8.51 -2.92 3.90
CA ARG A 318 -7.48 -2.43 2.97
C ARG A 318 -8.09 -2.20 1.60
N PHE A 319 -7.57 -1.24 0.86
CA PHE A 319 -7.85 -1.08 -0.56
C PHE A 319 -6.66 -1.53 -1.38
N SER A 320 -6.93 -2.14 -2.53
CA SER A 320 -5.86 -2.55 -3.43
C SER A 320 -5.10 -1.37 -3.98
N GLY A 321 -3.79 -1.54 -4.09
CA GLY A 321 -2.89 -0.51 -4.61
C GLY A 321 -3.24 -0.02 -6.02
N ALA A 322 -3.96 -0.83 -6.81
CA ALA A 322 -4.42 -0.56 -8.18
C ALA A 322 -5.55 0.49 -8.30
N THR A 323 -5.99 1.06 -7.18
CA THR A 323 -7.15 1.96 -7.18
C THR A 323 -6.77 3.42 -7.48
N HIS A 324 -7.68 4.13 -8.15
CA HIS A 324 -7.65 5.58 -8.37
C HIS A 324 -8.62 6.31 -7.42
N GLY A 325 -8.24 7.52 -6.98
CA GLY A 325 -9.07 8.38 -6.11
C GLY A 325 -8.57 8.51 -4.67
N LEU A 326 -9.35 9.20 -3.82
CA LEU A 326 -8.99 9.45 -2.43
C LEU A 326 -9.51 8.34 -1.51
N MET A 327 -8.60 7.60 -0.89
CA MET A 327 -8.95 6.40 -0.12
C MET A 327 -8.22 6.32 1.20
N ALA A 328 -8.97 6.19 2.29
CA ALA A 328 -8.45 5.85 3.61
C ALA A 328 -8.70 4.37 3.90
N GLY A 329 -7.61 3.60 3.98
CA GLY A 329 -7.63 2.25 4.54
C GLY A 329 -7.08 2.24 5.96
N HIS A 330 -7.17 1.09 6.62
CA HIS A 330 -6.59 0.86 7.93
C HIS A 330 -7.17 1.78 9.01
N VAL A 331 -8.42 2.23 8.85
CA VAL A 331 -9.08 3.06 9.87
C VAL A 331 -9.07 2.32 11.20
N ALA A 332 -8.40 2.92 12.17
CA ALA A 332 -8.24 2.36 13.51
C ALA A 332 -8.83 3.30 14.57
N PRO A 333 -9.52 2.75 15.60
CA PRO A 333 -9.90 1.34 15.76
C PRO A 333 -10.91 0.87 14.71
N GLU A 334 -10.87 -0.42 14.37
CA GLU A 334 -11.81 -1.03 13.41
C GLU A 334 -13.25 -1.08 13.96
N ALA A 335 -14.24 -1.28 13.08
CA ALA A 335 -15.63 -1.31 13.50
C ALA A 335 -15.94 -2.46 14.46
N ALA A 336 -15.32 -3.63 14.25
CA ALA A 336 -15.58 -4.83 15.06
C ALA A 336 -15.14 -4.71 16.53
N VAL A 337 -14.35 -3.69 16.88
CA VAL A 337 -13.95 -3.38 18.26
C VAL A 337 -14.57 -2.09 18.79
N GLY A 338 -15.58 -1.56 18.09
CA GLY A 338 -16.30 -0.35 18.51
C GLY A 338 -15.57 0.95 18.18
N GLY A 339 -14.73 0.97 17.14
CA GLY A 339 -14.16 2.21 16.63
C GLY A 339 -15.21 3.17 16.07
N PRO A 340 -14.91 4.47 15.92
CA PRO A 340 -15.88 5.47 15.46
C PRO A 340 -16.58 5.14 14.13
N ILE A 341 -15.89 4.45 13.22
CA ILE A 341 -16.44 3.96 11.96
C ILE A 341 -17.66 3.02 12.13
N ALA A 342 -17.78 2.31 13.27
CA ALA A 342 -18.96 1.49 13.59
C ALA A 342 -20.23 2.30 13.87
N ALA A 343 -20.10 3.60 14.20
CA ALA A 343 -21.22 4.48 14.55
C ALA A 343 -21.67 5.40 13.40
N LEU A 344 -21.02 5.32 12.24
CA LEU A 344 -21.46 6.05 11.05
C LEU A 344 -22.81 5.51 10.54
N THR A 345 -23.62 6.42 10.03
CA THR A 345 -24.89 6.18 9.36
C THR A 345 -24.94 6.91 8.02
N ASP A 346 -25.78 6.44 7.10
CA ASP A 346 -25.98 7.10 5.81
C ASP A 346 -26.30 8.60 5.98
N GLY A 347 -25.64 9.43 5.18
CA GLY A 347 -25.82 10.87 5.16
C GLY A 347 -24.98 11.66 6.17
N ASP A 348 -24.27 11.02 7.11
CA ASP A 348 -23.30 11.73 7.97
C ASP A 348 -22.21 12.39 7.10
N GLY A 349 -21.88 13.65 7.37
CA GLY A 349 -20.83 14.34 6.62
C GLY A 349 -19.43 13.81 6.99
N VAL A 350 -18.65 13.36 6.01
CA VAL A 350 -17.25 12.92 6.21
C VAL A 350 -16.32 13.87 5.46
N VAL A 351 -15.23 14.25 6.12
CA VAL A 351 -14.25 15.23 5.62
C VAL A 351 -12.85 14.61 5.63
N PHE A 352 -12.24 14.59 4.45
CA PHE A 352 -10.81 14.38 4.26
C PHE A 352 -10.14 15.75 4.12
N ASP A 353 -9.14 16.01 4.97
CA ASP A 353 -8.26 17.18 4.86
C ASP A 353 -6.81 16.67 4.97
N ILE A 354 -6.23 16.40 3.80
CA ILE A 354 -4.89 15.81 3.67
C ILE A 354 -3.84 16.79 4.18
N GLU A 355 -4.01 18.09 3.93
CA GLU A 355 -3.09 19.14 4.35
C GLU A 355 -2.95 19.19 5.86
N ARG A 356 -4.07 19.09 6.60
CA ARG A 356 -4.07 19.04 8.07
C ARG A 356 -3.90 17.64 8.66
N ARG A 357 -3.74 16.61 7.83
CA ARG A 357 -3.67 15.20 8.23
C ARG A 357 -4.92 14.73 8.99
N ARG A 358 -6.10 15.13 8.51
CA ARG A 358 -7.39 14.91 9.18
C ARG A 358 -8.35 14.02 8.39
N LEU A 359 -8.99 13.09 9.10
CA LEU A 359 -10.18 12.35 8.66
C LEU A 359 -11.28 12.47 9.74
N ASP A 360 -12.28 13.28 9.44
CA ASP A 360 -13.28 13.71 10.41
C ASP A 360 -14.71 13.43 9.98
N VAL A 361 -15.61 13.38 10.96
CA VAL A 361 -17.06 13.34 10.76
C VAL A 361 -17.66 14.66 11.26
N GLU A 362 -18.49 15.30 10.45
CA GLU A 362 -19.19 16.53 10.77
C GLU A 362 -20.46 16.27 11.57
N LEU A 363 -20.26 15.76 12.79
CA LEU A 363 -21.32 15.56 13.76
C LEU A 363 -21.05 16.42 14.99
N LYS A 364 -22.12 16.76 15.72
CA LYS A 364 -21.98 17.40 17.02
C LYS A 364 -21.19 16.51 17.97
N ASP A 365 -20.42 17.13 18.85
CA ASP A 365 -19.65 16.43 19.87
C ASP A 365 -20.52 15.45 20.65
N GLY A 366 -20.01 14.24 20.83
CA GLY A 366 -20.68 13.17 21.59
C GLY A 366 -21.66 12.32 20.80
N VAL A 367 -22.12 12.72 19.60
CA VAL A 367 -23.07 11.91 18.81
C VAL A 367 -22.53 10.51 18.51
N LEU A 368 -21.28 10.41 18.04
CA LEU A 368 -20.64 9.11 17.79
C LEU A 368 -20.53 8.28 19.08
N ARG A 369 -20.19 8.92 20.21
CA ARG A 369 -20.10 8.23 21.50
C ARG A 369 -21.47 7.70 21.97
N GLU A 370 -22.53 8.48 21.82
CA GLU A 370 -23.89 8.05 22.17
C GLU A 370 -24.37 6.89 21.28
N ARG A 371 -24.05 6.93 19.98
CA ARG A 371 -24.32 5.81 19.06
C ARG A 371 -23.54 4.55 19.48
N LEU A 372 -22.26 4.69 19.82
CA LEU A 372 -21.41 3.57 20.28
C LEU A 372 -21.90 2.96 21.60
N LYS A 373 -22.56 3.70 22.50
CA LYS A 373 -23.16 3.12 23.72
C LYS A 373 -24.26 2.09 23.41
N ARG A 374 -24.89 2.18 22.24
CA ARG A 374 -25.94 1.27 21.77
C ARG A 374 -25.42 0.24 20.76
N TRP A 375 -24.14 0.35 20.39
CA TRP A 375 -23.53 -0.55 19.44
C TRP A 375 -23.31 -1.92 20.08
N VAL A 376 -23.66 -2.96 19.33
CA VAL A 376 -23.44 -4.35 19.71
C VAL A 376 -22.50 -4.95 18.68
N PRO A 377 -21.38 -5.57 19.08
CA PRO A 377 -20.47 -6.21 18.14
C PRO A 377 -21.21 -7.31 17.36
N PRO A 378 -21.04 -7.36 16.03
CA PRO A 378 -21.62 -8.44 15.24
C PRO A 378 -21.03 -9.80 15.67
N PRO A 379 -21.76 -10.90 15.47
CA PRO A 379 -21.22 -12.23 15.72
C PRO A 379 -19.97 -12.47 14.84
N PRO A 380 -18.96 -13.20 15.33
CA PRO A 380 -17.78 -13.51 14.53
C PRO A 380 -18.18 -14.25 13.25
N ARG A 381 -17.69 -13.77 12.08
CA ARG A 381 -17.91 -14.44 10.79
C ARG A 381 -17.39 -15.89 10.78
N TYR A 382 -16.37 -16.18 11.60
CA TYR A 382 -15.76 -17.51 11.75
C TYR A 382 -15.70 -17.89 13.23
N ALA A 383 -16.43 -18.95 13.60
CA ALA A 383 -16.52 -19.41 14.98
C ALA A 383 -15.36 -20.31 15.42
N ASN A 384 -14.68 -20.96 14.47
CA ASN A 384 -13.58 -21.90 14.71
C ASN A 384 -12.52 -21.84 13.59
N GLY A 385 -11.45 -22.63 13.71
CA GLY A 385 -10.37 -22.69 12.74
C GLY A 385 -9.35 -21.55 12.84
N ALA A 386 -8.53 -21.40 11.79
CA ALA A 386 -7.42 -20.44 11.78
C ALA A 386 -7.90 -18.99 11.91
N LEU A 387 -8.98 -18.61 11.21
CA LEU A 387 -9.51 -17.23 11.23
C LEU A 387 -10.11 -16.86 12.58
N ALA A 388 -10.73 -17.80 13.28
CA ALA A 388 -11.18 -17.59 14.66
C ALA A 388 -10.01 -17.40 15.64
N LYS A 389 -8.91 -18.14 15.46
CA LYS A 389 -7.68 -17.94 16.26
C LYS A 389 -7.05 -16.57 15.96
N TYR A 390 -6.95 -16.21 14.68
CA TYR A 390 -6.44 -14.91 14.24
C TYR A 390 -7.24 -13.76 14.86
N ALA A 391 -8.57 -13.74 14.72
CA ALA A 391 -9.41 -12.66 15.23
C ALA A 391 -9.29 -12.47 16.76
N ARG A 392 -8.96 -13.54 17.51
CA ARG A 392 -8.71 -13.47 18.95
C ARG A 392 -7.35 -12.85 19.30
N LEU A 393 -6.31 -13.13 18.51
CA LEU A 393 -4.92 -12.79 18.82
C LEU A 393 -4.43 -11.52 18.13
N VAL A 394 -5.07 -11.12 17.04
CA VAL A 394 -4.58 -10.03 16.19
C VAL A 394 -4.69 -8.67 16.87
N ALA A 395 -3.63 -7.88 16.75
CA ALA A 395 -3.57 -6.48 17.15
C ALA A 395 -4.23 -5.55 16.13
N SER A 396 -4.37 -4.27 16.49
CA SER A 396 -4.85 -3.23 15.57
C SER A 396 -3.95 -3.10 14.34
N ALA A 397 -4.53 -2.68 13.22
CA ALA A 397 -3.80 -2.25 12.02
C ALA A 397 -2.75 -1.15 12.34
N SER A 398 -3.06 -0.23 13.26
CA SER A 398 -2.11 0.80 13.72
C SER A 398 -0.87 0.25 14.43
N LYS A 399 -0.87 -1.04 14.76
CA LYS A 399 0.26 -1.79 15.36
C LYS A 399 0.77 -2.90 14.44
N GLY A 400 0.48 -2.83 13.14
CA GLY A 400 0.94 -3.79 12.14
C GLY A 400 0.14 -5.11 12.10
N ALA A 401 -1.02 -5.19 12.78
CA ALA A 401 -1.85 -6.39 12.83
C ALA A 401 -1.08 -7.67 13.21
N VAL A 402 -0.11 -7.54 14.12
CA VAL A 402 0.67 -8.68 14.63
C VAL A 402 -0.21 -9.63 15.46
N THR A 403 0.18 -10.90 15.51
CA THR A 403 -0.43 -11.92 16.36
C THR A 403 0.57 -12.40 17.39
N ALA A 404 0.13 -12.57 18.65
CA ALA A 404 0.97 -13.05 19.75
C ALA A 404 1.25 -14.56 19.69
#